data_AF-A0A5S9Q8Y4-F1
#
_entry.id   AF-A0A5S9Q8Y4-F1
#
_cell.length_a   1.000
_cell.length_b   1.000
_cell.length_c   1.000
_cell.angle_alpha   90.00
_cell.angle_beta   90.00
_cell.angle_gamma   90.00
#
_symmetry.space_group_name_H-M   'P 1'
#
loop_
_entity.id
_entity.type
_entity.pdbx_description
1 polymer ?
#
loop_
_entity_poly.entity_id
_entity_poly.type
_entity_poly.pdbx_seq_one_letter_code
_entity_poly.pdbx_strand_id
1 'polypeptide(L)'
;MSKKTLFNESSFIYAVITGVAFICGVASFVLYVSPEAPYDKWFIGGAFSLVGFSIGVIALNFRSEQTYSQIQQTADQNVFSNYVDHRELFFSVLKEIQQYHAIEFDHPEQLYTVLFPNNTPTNVSFYSGNRDGEKSALLFWAQDFNNQMNDLREFMIHIPHRSTPNYDRLSRWLVEFNHLCVRSHIRFVDTQFMSGVYRKYHGDVEIFGRCPIDMHKAFYAVSNTYELLARFCIEKEAAKSLIVPSVYHGKNLDIYVSHICSGIRLRSKEGITSRCM
;
A
#
# COMPACT_ATOMS: atom_id res chain seq x y z
N MET A 1 -17.86 20.51 9.61
CA MET A 1 -18.61 20.42 10.88
C MET A 1 -17.97 21.38 11.89
N SER A 2 -18.79 22.20 12.56
CA SER A 2 -18.41 23.41 13.29
C SER A 2 -17.64 23.15 14.59
N LYS A 3 -16.37 23.59 14.67
CA LYS A 3 -15.53 23.57 15.90
C LYS A 3 -15.89 24.67 16.93
N LYS A 4 -16.94 25.46 16.72
CA LYS A 4 -17.22 26.66 17.53
C LYS A 4 -18.09 26.45 18.78
N THR A 5 -18.65 25.27 19.01
CA THR A 5 -19.58 25.04 20.15
C THR A 5 -18.95 24.35 21.36
N LEU A 6 -17.87 23.57 21.21
CA LEU A 6 -17.26 22.81 22.31
C LEU A 6 -16.43 23.65 23.30
N PHE A 7 -16.01 24.86 22.92
CA PHE A 7 -15.18 25.71 23.78
C PHE A 7 -15.97 26.45 24.87
N ASN A 8 -17.32 26.46 24.82
CA ASN A 8 -18.13 27.28 25.72
C ASN A 8 -18.57 26.52 27.00
N GLU A 9 -18.77 25.20 26.92
CA GLU A 9 -19.28 24.43 28.06
C GLU A 9 -18.21 24.15 29.13
N SER A 10 -16.96 23.93 28.70
CA SER A 10 -15.85 23.70 29.64
C SER A 10 -15.46 24.96 30.41
N SER A 11 -15.52 26.13 29.78
CA SER A 11 -15.32 27.42 30.44
C SER A 11 -16.42 27.73 31.45
N PHE A 12 -17.67 27.39 31.14
CA PHE A 12 -18.80 27.57 32.05
C PHE A 12 -18.66 26.71 33.31
N ILE A 13 -18.29 25.44 33.18
CA ILE A 13 -18.12 24.54 34.35
C ILE A 13 -16.93 24.97 35.21
N TYR A 14 -15.80 25.37 34.61
CA TYR A 14 -14.69 25.92 35.40
C TYR A 14 -15.09 27.19 36.13
N ALA A 15 -15.85 28.07 35.50
CA ALA A 15 -16.39 29.28 36.13
C ALA A 15 -17.35 28.95 37.29
N VAL A 16 -18.16 27.90 37.17
CA VAL A 16 -19.03 27.42 38.26
C VAL A 16 -18.20 26.84 39.40
N ILE A 17 -17.21 25.97 39.13
CA ILE A 17 -16.36 25.37 40.17
C ILE A 17 -15.52 26.44 40.88
N THR A 18 -14.88 27.35 40.14
CA THR A 18 -14.12 28.46 40.75
C THR A 18 -15.05 29.43 41.47
N GLY A 19 -16.25 29.70 40.96
CA GLY A 19 -17.27 30.50 41.62
C GLY A 19 -17.73 29.90 42.95
N VAL A 20 -18.05 28.60 42.98
CA VAL A 20 -18.45 27.91 44.21
C VAL A 20 -17.29 27.83 45.21
N ALA A 21 -16.08 27.49 44.76
CA ALA A 21 -14.90 27.46 45.61
C ALA A 21 -14.57 28.84 46.19
N PHE A 22 -14.72 29.90 45.40
CA PHE A 22 -14.54 31.29 45.84
C PHE A 22 -15.61 31.70 46.86
N ILE A 23 -16.89 31.38 46.61
CA ILE A 23 -17.99 31.68 47.55
C ILE A 23 -17.80 30.91 48.86
N CYS A 24 -17.44 29.63 48.81
CA CYS A 24 -17.13 28.84 50.00
C CYS A 24 -15.91 29.41 50.74
N GLY A 25 -14.85 29.78 50.04
CA GLY A 25 -13.65 30.39 50.63
C GLY A 25 -13.95 31.74 51.30
N VAL A 26 -14.73 32.60 50.64
CA VAL A 26 -15.18 33.89 51.20
C VAL A 26 -16.11 33.67 52.40
N ALA A 27 -17.05 32.73 52.33
CA ALA A 27 -17.94 32.41 53.45
C ALA A 27 -17.15 31.87 54.65
N SER A 28 -16.17 30.98 54.43
CA SER A 28 -15.26 30.50 55.47
C SER A 28 -14.39 31.61 56.05
N PHE A 29 -13.88 32.53 55.22
CA PHE A 29 -13.10 33.68 55.69
C PHE A 29 -13.95 34.66 56.51
N VAL A 30 -15.17 34.96 56.08
CA VAL A 30 -16.12 35.82 56.82
C VAL A 30 -16.49 35.20 58.16
N LEU A 31 -16.69 33.88 58.21
CA LEU A 31 -16.92 33.16 59.47
C LEU A 31 -15.67 33.09 60.36
N TYR A 32 -14.47 33.06 59.75
CA TYR A 32 -13.19 33.05 60.47
C TYR A 32 -12.88 34.37 61.17
N VAL A 33 -13.18 35.50 60.52
CA VAL A 33 -12.86 36.84 61.04
C VAL A 33 -13.90 37.33 62.07
N SER A 34 -15.03 36.64 62.22
CA SER A 34 -16.07 37.02 63.19
C SER A 34 -15.78 36.44 64.59
N PRO A 35 -15.37 37.26 65.58
CA PRO A 35 -14.90 36.79 66.88
C PRO A 35 -15.97 36.17 67.80
N GLU A 36 -17.26 36.27 67.42
CA GLU A 36 -18.40 35.73 68.18
C GLU A 36 -19.06 34.50 67.53
N ALA A 37 -18.47 33.91 66.48
CA ALA A 37 -19.10 32.80 65.77
C ALA A 37 -19.10 31.51 66.63
N PRO A 38 -20.27 30.94 66.96
CA PRO A 38 -20.34 29.68 67.69
C PRO A 38 -19.70 28.54 66.86
N TYR A 39 -19.16 27.53 67.56
CA TYR A 39 -18.41 26.42 66.98
C TYR A 39 -19.19 25.63 65.89
N ASP A 40 -20.52 25.70 65.91
CA ASP A 40 -21.44 25.09 64.96
C ASP A 40 -21.26 25.60 63.51
N LYS A 41 -20.90 26.87 63.31
CA LYS A 41 -20.73 27.46 61.97
C LYS A 41 -19.49 26.96 61.24
N TRP A 42 -18.44 26.60 61.98
CA TRP A 42 -17.20 26.04 61.43
C TRP A 42 -17.40 24.64 60.86
N PHE A 43 -18.20 23.82 61.54
CA PHE A 43 -18.57 22.49 61.07
C PHE A 43 -19.36 22.54 59.77
N ILE A 44 -20.31 23.47 59.66
CA ILE A 44 -21.13 23.64 58.45
C ILE A 44 -20.25 24.05 57.26
N GLY A 45 -19.34 25.01 57.43
CA GLY A 45 -18.41 25.43 56.36
C GLY A 45 -17.47 24.32 55.90
N GLY A 46 -16.96 23.51 56.84
CA GLY A 46 -16.16 22.31 56.54
C GLY A 46 -16.96 21.27 55.74
N ALA A 47 -18.21 21.01 56.11
CA ALA A 47 -19.08 20.07 55.42
C ALA A 47 -19.36 20.49 53.96
N PHE A 48 -19.67 21.77 53.73
CA PHE A 48 -19.88 22.28 52.37
C PHE A 48 -18.60 22.20 51.50
N SER A 49 -17.45 22.47 52.09
CA SER A 49 -16.16 22.38 51.38
C SER A 49 -15.85 20.93 50.94
N LEU A 50 -16.13 19.94 51.80
CA LEU A 50 -15.97 18.53 51.47
C LEU A 50 -16.94 18.07 50.37
N VAL A 51 -18.21 18.49 50.44
CA VAL A 51 -19.20 18.19 49.38
C VAL A 51 -18.79 18.83 48.05
N GLY A 52 -18.39 20.10 48.07
CA GLY A 52 -17.92 20.81 46.87
C GLY A 52 -16.67 20.17 46.26
N PHE A 53 -15.70 19.78 47.09
CA PHE A 53 -14.52 19.04 46.64
C PHE A 53 -14.90 17.69 46.04
N SER A 54 -15.80 16.94 46.69
CA SER A 54 -16.26 15.63 46.21
C SER A 54 -16.95 15.72 44.85
N ILE A 55 -17.84 16.70 44.68
CA ILE A 55 -18.48 17.00 43.38
C ILE A 55 -17.43 17.38 42.33
N GLY A 56 -16.45 18.19 42.70
CA GLY A 56 -15.34 18.58 41.82
C GLY A 56 -14.53 17.37 41.33
N VAL A 57 -14.19 16.44 42.23
CA VAL A 57 -13.46 15.21 41.88
C VAL A 57 -14.31 14.31 40.96
N ILE A 58 -15.60 14.14 41.26
CA ILE A 58 -16.51 13.36 40.40
C ILE A 58 -16.61 13.97 39.00
N ALA A 59 -16.78 15.29 38.91
CA ALA A 59 -16.85 15.99 37.64
C ALA A 59 -15.54 15.88 36.83
N LEU A 60 -14.39 15.94 37.49
CA LEU A 60 -13.08 15.75 36.85
C LEU A 60 -12.91 14.31 36.32
N ASN A 61 -13.31 13.30 37.09
CA ASN A 61 -13.25 11.90 36.65
C ASN A 61 -14.15 11.65 35.44
N PHE A 62 -15.40 12.12 35.49
CA PHE A 62 -16.33 11.99 34.37
C PHE A 62 -15.80 12.64 33.08
N ARG A 63 -15.17 13.82 33.20
CA ARG A 63 -14.55 14.49 32.05
C ARG A 63 -13.33 13.74 31.52
N SER A 64 -12.53 13.13 32.40
CA SER A 64 -11.39 12.31 32.00
C SER A 64 -11.86 11.13 31.15
N GLU A 65 -12.91 10.43 31.59
CA GLU A 65 -13.53 9.32 30.85
C GLU A 65 -14.10 9.77 29.50
N GLN A 66 -14.81 10.90 29.45
CA GLN A 66 -15.31 11.46 28.20
C GLN A 66 -14.19 11.83 27.22
N THR A 67 -13.14 12.48 27.73
CA THR A 67 -11.99 12.88 26.90
C THR A 67 -11.27 11.66 26.34
N TYR A 68 -11.10 10.62 27.16
CA TYR A 68 -10.54 9.35 26.72
C TYR A 68 -11.39 8.71 25.61
N SER A 69 -12.71 8.64 25.80
CA SER A 69 -13.63 8.08 24.79
C SER A 69 -13.59 8.86 23.46
N GLN A 70 -13.53 10.20 23.52
CA GLN A 70 -13.42 11.04 22.33
C GLN A 70 -12.09 10.86 21.60
N ILE A 71 -10.98 10.74 22.34
CA ILE A 71 -9.66 10.46 21.76
C ILE A 71 -9.69 9.11 21.03
N GLN A 72 -10.28 8.09 21.64
CA GLN A 72 -10.41 6.77 21.04
C GLN A 72 -11.24 6.81 19.75
N GLN A 73 -12.42 7.43 19.78
CA GLN A 73 -13.26 7.57 18.58
C GLN A 73 -12.56 8.32 17.45
N THR A 74 -11.82 9.38 17.79
CA THR A 74 -11.05 10.15 16.81
C THR A 74 -9.91 9.31 16.23
N ALA A 75 -9.22 8.52 17.06
CA ALA A 75 -8.18 7.61 16.60
C ALA A 75 -8.76 6.56 15.63
N ASP A 76 -9.90 5.95 15.97
CA ASP A 76 -10.56 4.94 15.13
C ASP A 76 -11.02 5.55 13.78
N GLN A 77 -11.59 6.75 13.79
CA GLN A 77 -11.98 7.48 12.58
C GLN A 77 -10.76 7.81 11.70
N ASN A 78 -9.65 8.22 12.31
CA ASN A 78 -8.42 8.51 11.57
C ASN A 78 -7.84 7.24 10.92
N VAL A 79 -7.87 6.10 11.61
CA VAL A 79 -7.41 4.82 11.04
C VAL A 79 -8.27 4.42 9.84
N PHE A 80 -9.59 4.55 9.95
CA PHE A 80 -10.50 4.27 8.83
C PHE A 80 -10.26 5.20 7.64
N SER A 81 -10.16 6.51 7.88
CA SER A 81 -9.88 7.49 6.81
C SER A 81 -8.57 7.17 6.10
N ASN A 82 -7.50 6.95 6.87
CA ASN A 82 -6.19 6.61 6.32
C ASN A 82 -6.22 5.31 5.49
N TYR A 83 -7.00 4.31 5.91
CA TYR A 83 -7.19 3.07 5.14
C TYR A 83 -7.86 3.33 3.78
N VAL A 84 -8.93 4.14 3.76
CA VAL A 84 -9.64 4.51 2.53
C VAL A 84 -8.72 5.31 1.61
N ASP A 85 -8.09 6.36 2.13
CA ASP A 85 -7.22 7.25 1.37
C ASP A 85 -6.02 6.49 0.76
N HIS A 86 -5.40 5.59 1.55
CA HIS A 86 -4.29 4.77 1.07
C HIS A 86 -4.71 3.83 -0.06
N ARG A 87 -5.88 3.18 0.08
CA ARG A 87 -6.42 2.27 -0.94
C ARG A 87 -6.78 3.02 -2.23
N GLU A 88 -7.41 4.20 -2.11
CA GLU A 88 -7.71 5.05 -3.28
C GLU A 88 -6.43 5.50 -3.99
N LEU A 89 -5.43 5.95 -3.23
CA LEU A 89 -4.15 6.38 -3.79
C LEU A 89 -3.44 5.22 -4.50
N PHE A 90 -3.45 4.02 -3.93
CA PHE A 90 -2.90 2.83 -4.59
C PHE A 90 -3.55 2.57 -5.96
N PHE A 91 -4.88 2.58 -6.03
CA PHE A 91 -5.58 2.37 -7.31
C PHE A 91 -5.36 3.51 -8.31
N SER A 92 -5.16 4.73 -7.83
CA SER A 92 -4.80 5.86 -8.69
C SER A 92 -3.44 5.64 -9.36
N VAL A 93 -2.46 5.11 -8.61
CA VAL A 93 -1.12 4.76 -9.12
C VAL A 93 -1.22 3.63 -10.14
N LEU A 94 -2.00 2.57 -9.87
CA LEU A 94 -2.20 1.50 -10.85
C LEU A 94 -2.80 2.02 -12.15
N LYS A 95 -3.82 2.89 -12.05
CA LYS A 95 -4.45 3.50 -13.23
C LYS A 95 -3.48 4.35 -14.02
N GLU A 96 -2.62 5.13 -13.35
CA GLU A 96 -1.57 5.91 -13.99
C GLU A 96 -0.62 4.99 -14.79
N ILE A 97 -0.16 3.90 -14.17
CA ILE A 97 0.71 2.91 -14.83
C ILE A 97 0.04 2.32 -16.08
N GLN A 98 -1.23 1.92 -15.99
CA GLN A 98 -2.00 1.38 -17.13
C GLN A 98 -2.22 2.38 -18.27
N GLN A 99 -2.20 3.69 -17.97
CA GLN A 99 -2.35 4.72 -19.00
C GLN A 99 -1.06 4.93 -19.79
N TYR A 100 0.09 4.84 -19.11
CA TYR A 100 1.40 5.03 -19.76
C TYR A 100 1.92 3.78 -20.45
N HIS A 101 1.55 2.60 -19.96
CA HIS A 101 2.00 1.31 -20.47
C HIS A 101 0.79 0.55 -20.98
N ALA A 102 0.90 -0.14 -22.12
CA ALA A 102 -0.19 -0.97 -22.68
C ALA A 102 -0.38 -2.27 -21.87
N ILE A 103 -0.64 -2.12 -20.57
CA ILE A 103 -0.82 -3.17 -19.58
C ILE A 103 -2.12 -2.95 -18.81
N GLU A 104 -2.63 -4.02 -18.24
CA GLU A 104 -3.79 -4.04 -17.38
C GLU A 104 -3.49 -4.86 -16.12
N PHE A 105 -4.13 -4.51 -15.02
CA PHE A 105 -4.09 -5.33 -13.80
C PHE A 105 -5.34 -6.21 -13.73
N ASP A 106 -5.17 -7.52 -13.78
CA ASP A 106 -6.31 -8.47 -13.83
C ASP A 106 -7.15 -8.42 -12.55
N HIS A 107 -6.49 -8.36 -11.39
CA HIS A 107 -7.13 -8.37 -10.07
C HIS A 107 -6.48 -7.30 -9.17
N PRO A 108 -6.76 -6.01 -9.40
CA PRO A 108 -6.09 -4.92 -8.68
C PRO A 108 -6.37 -4.98 -7.16
N GLU A 109 -7.56 -5.44 -6.76
CA GLU A 109 -7.93 -5.66 -5.35
C GLU A 109 -7.08 -6.76 -4.70
N GLN A 110 -6.87 -7.89 -5.39
CA GLN A 110 -6.02 -8.97 -4.90
C GLN A 110 -4.57 -8.49 -4.79
N LEU A 111 -4.08 -7.73 -5.79
CA LEU A 111 -2.76 -7.12 -5.74
C LEU A 111 -2.58 -6.22 -4.51
N TYR A 112 -3.59 -5.40 -4.16
CA TYR A 112 -3.57 -4.61 -2.93
C TYR A 112 -3.46 -5.49 -1.68
N THR A 113 -4.25 -6.57 -1.59
CA THR A 113 -4.19 -7.49 -0.44
C THR A 113 -2.89 -8.28 -0.35
N VAL A 114 -2.25 -8.58 -1.48
CA VAL A 114 -0.95 -9.27 -1.52
C VAL A 114 0.18 -8.34 -1.05
N LEU A 115 0.13 -7.07 -1.43
CA LEU A 115 1.12 -6.08 -1.01
C LEU A 115 0.90 -5.61 0.43
N PHE A 116 -0.35 -5.48 0.86
CA PHE A 116 -0.74 -4.97 2.17
C PHE A 116 -1.67 -5.95 2.91
N PRO A 117 -1.20 -7.17 3.24
CA PRO A 117 -2.05 -8.23 3.80
C PRO A 117 -2.65 -7.87 5.17
N ASN A 118 -2.02 -6.94 5.89
CA ASN A 118 -2.45 -6.52 7.22
C ASN A 118 -3.39 -5.30 7.22
N ASN A 119 -3.67 -4.72 6.04
CA ASN A 119 -4.50 -3.52 5.96
C ASN A 119 -5.99 -3.88 6.04
N THR A 120 -6.64 -3.38 7.08
CA THR A 120 -8.07 -3.48 7.32
C THR A 120 -8.64 -2.11 7.70
N PRO A 121 -9.97 -1.92 7.70
CA PRO A 121 -10.59 -0.68 8.18
C PRO A 121 -10.20 -0.25 9.61
N THR A 122 -9.67 -1.19 10.41
CA THR A 122 -9.26 -0.98 11.80
C THR A 122 -7.75 -1.00 12.00
N ASN A 123 -6.97 -1.24 10.95
CA ASN A 123 -5.51 -1.29 11.01
C ASN A 123 -4.90 -0.94 9.65
N VAL A 124 -4.07 0.11 9.59
CA VAL A 124 -3.41 0.53 8.35
C VAL A 124 -1.90 0.55 8.51
N SER A 125 -1.21 -0.07 7.55
CA SER A 125 0.22 0.04 7.31
C SER A 125 0.44 0.69 5.95
N PHE A 126 1.30 1.70 5.92
CA PHE A 126 1.70 2.37 4.67
C PHE A 126 2.81 1.63 3.93
N TYR A 127 3.44 0.65 4.58
CA TYR A 127 4.50 -0.15 4.00
C TYR A 127 4.02 -1.58 3.77
N SER A 128 4.42 -2.11 2.63
CA SER A 128 4.14 -3.48 2.21
C SER A 128 5.02 -4.47 2.97
N GLY A 129 4.44 -5.60 3.36
CA GLY A 129 5.10 -6.63 4.16
C GLY A 129 4.24 -7.12 5.32
N ASN A 130 4.65 -8.24 5.90
CA ASN A 130 4.02 -8.79 7.09
C ASN A 130 4.59 -8.17 8.38
N ARG A 131 3.80 -8.20 9.45
CA ARG A 131 4.21 -7.74 10.79
C ARG A 131 5.45 -8.47 11.32
N ASP A 132 5.73 -9.67 10.79
CA ASP A 132 6.84 -10.53 11.23
C ASP A 132 8.18 -10.21 10.54
N GLY A 133 8.28 -9.07 9.84
CA GLY A 133 9.49 -8.67 9.13
C GLY A 133 9.73 -9.44 7.84
N GLU A 134 8.73 -10.17 7.34
CA GLU A 134 8.81 -10.78 6.02
C GLU A 134 8.86 -9.69 4.95
N LYS A 135 9.73 -9.90 3.96
CA LYS A 135 9.86 -8.98 2.83
C LYS A 135 8.54 -8.90 2.07
N SER A 136 8.22 -7.70 1.60
CA SER A 136 7.12 -7.45 0.67
C SER A 136 7.17 -8.41 -0.54
N ALA A 137 6.00 -8.87 -0.99
CA ALA A 137 5.88 -9.60 -2.25
C ALA A 137 6.54 -8.85 -3.43
N LEU A 138 6.47 -7.51 -3.43
CA LEU A 138 7.10 -6.67 -4.44
C LEU A 138 8.64 -6.82 -4.46
N LEU A 139 9.27 -6.97 -3.28
CA LEU A 139 10.72 -7.19 -3.19
C LEU A 139 11.10 -8.49 -3.90
N PHE A 140 10.33 -9.55 -3.67
CA PHE A 140 10.54 -10.84 -4.32
C PHE A 140 10.32 -10.77 -5.83
N TRP A 141 9.24 -10.12 -6.29
CA TRP A 141 8.96 -9.99 -7.73
C TRP A 141 10.01 -9.17 -8.46
N ALA A 142 10.48 -8.08 -7.88
CA ALA A 142 11.54 -7.26 -8.49
C ALA A 142 12.89 -8.00 -8.50
N GLN A 143 13.20 -8.78 -7.45
CA GLN A 143 14.38 -9.64 -7.43
C GLN A 143 14.30 -10.74 -8.50
N ASP A 144 13.16 -11.42 -8.61
CA ASP A 144 12.90 -12.43 -9.64
C ASP A 144 13.04 -11.81 -11.04
N PHE A 145 12.49 -10.62 -11.26
CA PHE A 145 12.63 -9.89 -12.52
C PHE A 145 14.10 -9.62 -12.85
N ASN A 146 14.88 -9.11 -11.89
CA ASN A 146 16.31 -8.85 -12.07
C ASN A 146 17.08 -10.12 -12.42
N ASN A 147 16.77 -11.24 -11.75
CA ASN A 147 17.37 -12.54 -12.04
C ASN A 147 17.02 -13.01 -13.46
N GLN A 148 15.75 -12.89 -13.88
CA GLN A 148 15.31 -13.21 -15.24
C GLN A 148 16.02 -12.34 -16.27
N MET A 149 16.15 -11.03 -16.05
CA MET A 149 16.84 -10.14 -16.97
C MET A 149 18.35 -10.44 -17.08
N ASN A 150 18.98 -10.87 -15.98
CA ASN A 150 20.37 -11.30 -15.97
C ASN A 150 20.56 -12.64 -16.71
N ASP A 151 19.68 -13.63 -16.49
CA ASP A 151 19.71 -14.90 -17.23
C ASP A 151 19.52 -14.68 -18.73
N LEU A 152 18.59 -13.80 -19.13
CA LEU A 152 18.43 -13.41 -20.53
C LEU A 152 19.72 -12.79 -21.07
N ARG A 153 20.35 -11.87 -20.33
CA ARG A 153 21.60 -11.23 -20.76
C ARG A 153 22.69 -12.25 -20.96
N GLU A 154 22.88 -13.16 -20.01
CA GLU A 154 23.87 -14.22 -20.10
C GLU A 154 23.60 -15.13 -21.31
N PHE A 155 22.34 -15.52 -21.50
CA PHE A 155 21.90 -16.29 -22.66
C PHE A 155 22.26 -15.57 -23.97
N MET A 156 21.99 -14.27 -24.09
CA MET A 156 22.25 -13.50 -25.31
C MET A 156 23.74 -13.33 -25.61
N ILE A 157 24.61 -13.19 -24.59
CA ILE A 157 26.07 -13.10 -24.78
C ILE A 157 26.63 -14.37 -25.43
N HIS A 158 26.02 -15.52 -25.14
CA HIS A 158 26.47 -16.83 -25.61
C HIS A 158 25.80 -17.29 -26.91
N ILE A 159 25.13 -16.40 -27.66
CA ILE A 159 24.63 -16.72 -29.00
C ILE A 159 25.71 -16.30 -30.02
N PRO A 160 26.54 -17.23 -30.54
CA PRO A 160 27.45 -16.91 -31.63
C PRO A 160 26.69 -16.23 -32.76
N HIS A 161 27.32 -15.23 -33.38
CA HIS A 161 26.78 -14.41 -34.48
C HIS A 161 26.20 -15.19 -35.68
N ARG A 162 26.37 -16.53 -35.71
CA ARG A 162 25.94 -17.42 -36.80
C ARG A 162 25.21 -18.70 -36.35
N SER A 163 24.99 -18.90 -35.05
CA SER A 163 24.30 -20.10 -34.55
C SER A 163 22.85 -19.81 -34.22
N THR A 164 21.98 -20.77 -34.50
CA THR A 164 20.57 -20.71 -34.08
C THR A 164 20.49 -20.65 -32.54
N PRO A 165 19.69 -19.74 -31.96
CA PRO A 165 19.47 -19.70 -30.53
C PRO A 165 18.99 -21.06 -29.99
N ASN A 166 19.38 -21.40 -28.76
CA ASN A 166 18.78 -22.53 -28.07
C ASN A 166 17.33 -22.16 -27.70
N TYR A 167 16.39 -22.45 -28.60
CA TYR A 167 14.97 -22.14 -28.44
C TYR A 167 14.35 -22.79 -27.20
N ASP A 168 14.87 -23.91 -26.72
CA ASP A 168 14.39 -24.58 -25.51
C ASP A 168 14.67 -23.73 -24.26
N ARG A 169 15.90 -23.23 -24.11
CA ARG A 169 16.24 -22.30 -23.01
C ARG A 169 15.43 -21.01 -23.09
N LEU A 170 15.33 -20.40 -24.28
CA LEU A 170 14.54 -19.18 -24.49
C LEU A 170 13.05 -19.39 -24.19
N SER A 171 12.50 -20.55 -24.55
CA SER A 171 11.11 -20.88 -24.26
C SER A 171 10.87 -20.95 -22.75
N ARG A 172 11.73 -21.65 -22.00
CA ARG A 172 11.63 -21.74 -20.54
C ARG A 172 11.73 -20.36 -19.89
N TRP A 173 12.69 -19.55 -20.34
CA TRP A 173 12.84 -18.18 -19.86
C TRP A 173 11.56 -17.36 -20.06
N LEU A 174 10.95 -17.44 -21.25
CA LEU A 174 9.72 -16.71 -21.56
C LEU A 174 8.51 -17.18 -20.73
N VAL A 175 8.44 -18.49 -20.45
CA VAL A 175 7.45 -19.07 -19.52
C VAL A 175 7.60 -18.46 -18.13
N GLU A 176 8.81 -18.44 -17.58
CA GLU A 176 9.09 -17.87 -16.25
C GLU A 176 8.79 -16.37 -16.18
N PHE A 177 9.14 -15.62 -17.23
CA PHE A 177 8.77 -14.20 -17.35
C PHE A 177 7.25 -13.99 -17.33
N ASN A 178 6.50 -14.82 -18.05
CA ASN A 178 5.03 -14.77 -18.03
C ASN A 178 4.45 -15.16 -16.67
N HIS A 179 5.00 -16.19 -16.01
CA HIS A 179 4.60 -16.54 -14.65
C HIS A 179 4.83 -15.40 -13.67
N LEU A 180 5.97 -14.71 -13.80
CA LEU A 180 6.25 -13.52 -13.00
C LEU A 180 5.20 -12.42 -13.22
N CYS A 181 4.85 -12.12 -14.47
CA CYS A 181 3.83 -11.12 -14.79
C CYS A 181 2.45 -11.51 -14.23
N VAL A 182 2.05 -12.77 -14.36
CA VAL A 182 0.78 -13.27 -13.80
C VAL A 182 0.77 -13.18 -12.27
N ARG A 183 1.88 -13.55 -11.60
CA ARG A 183 2.01 -13.43 -10.14
C ARG A 183 1.93 -11.98 -9.66
N SER A 184 2.44 -11.02 -10.43
CA SER A 184 2.32 -9.59 -10.15
C SER A 184 1.04 -8.96 -10.71
N HIS A 185 0.10 -9.78 -11.18
CA HIS A 185 -1.17 -9.38 -11.78
C HIS A 185 -1.03 -8.46 -13.01
N ILE A 186 0.12 -8.43 -13.68
CA ILE A 186 0.37 -7.66 -14.90
C ILE A 186 -0.07 -8.47 -16.12
N ARG A 187 -1.04 -7.95 -16.87
CA ARG A 187 -1.47 -8.44 -18.17
C ARG A 187 -1.09 -7.44 -19.25
N PHE A 188 -0.58 -7.93 -20.39
CA PHE A 188 -0.33 -7.06 -21.54
C PHE A 188 -1.55 -7.02 -22.46
N VAL A 189 -1.90 -5.84 -22.95
CA VAL A 189 -3.03 -5.66 -23.89
C VAL A 189 -2.68 -6.24 -25.26
N ASP A 190 -1.51 -5.86 -25.78
CA ASP A 190 -1.03 -6.27 -27.09
C ASP A 190 -0.23 -7.57 -27.00
N THR A 191 -0.94 -8.70 -27.09
CA THR A 191 -0.35 -10.04 -27.03
C THR A 191 -0.58 -10.86 -28.29
N GLN A 192 0.31 -11.80 -28.54
CA GLN A 192 0.20 -12.82 -29.56
C GLN A 192 0.35 -14.21 -28.96
N PHE A 193 -0.32 -15.21 -29.53
CA PHE A 193 -0.11 -16.59 -29.14
C PHE A 193 1.27 -17.06 -29.58
N MET A 194 1.98 -17.73 -28.67
CA MET A 194 3.25 -18.36 -29.00
C MET A 194 3.03 -19.57 -29.92
N SER A 195 3.97 -19.79 -30.83
CA SER A 195 3.88 -20.90 -31.78
C SER A 195 3.95 -22.27 -31.09
N GLY A 196 3.53 -23.33 -31.79
CA GLY A 196 3.44 -24.69 -31.24
C GLY A 196 4.74 -25.27 -30.65
N VAL A 197 5.92 -24.72 -30.98
CA VAL A 197 7.20 -25.13 -30.38
C VAL A 197 7.28 -24.76 -28.89
N TYR A 198 6.66 -23.64 -28.52
CA TYR A 198 6.61 -23.15 -27.15
C TYR A 198 5.52 -23.85 -26.33
N ARG A 199 4.44 -24.32 -26.99
CA ARG A 199 3.29 -24.97 -26.34
C ARG A 199 3.69 -26.12 -25.41
N LYS A 200 4.75 -26.87 -25.73
CA LYS A 200 5.20 -27.99 -24.87
C LYS A 200 5.64 -27.57 -23.46
N TYR A 201 5.99 -26.30 -23.25
CA TYR A 201 6.45 -25.78 -21.97
C TYR A 201 5.35 -25.07 -21.17
N HIS A 202 4.29 -24.59 -21.83
CA HIS A 202 3.22 -23.84 -21.17
C HIS A 202 2.08 -24.73 -20.64
N GLY A 203 2.05 -26.01 -21.03
CA GLY A 203 0.89 -26.86 -20.83
C GLY A 203 -0.36 -26.30 -21.53
N ASP A 204 -1.54 -26.75 -21.11
CA ASP A 204 -2.83 -26.32 -21.70
C ASP A 204 -3.36 -24.99 -21.10
N VAL A 205 -2.55 -24.27 -20.31
CA VAL A 205 -2.99 -23.03 -19.68
C VAL A 205 -2.83 -21.86 -20.67
N GLU A 206 -3.96 -21.41 -21.23
CA GLU A 206 -4.00 -20.37 -22.26
C GLU A 206 -3.30 -19.07 -21.89
N ILE A 207 -3.33 -18.70 -20.60
CA ILE A 207 -2.74 -17.45 -20.09
C ILE A 207 -1.23 -17.42 -20.31
N PHE A 208 -0.54 -18.55 -20.13
CA PHE A 208 0.91 -18.60 -20.31
C PHE A 208 1.31 -18.66 -21.79
N GLY A 209 0.40 -19.04 -22.68
CA GLY A 209 0.63 -19.12 -24.11
C GLY A 209 0.62 -17.78 -24.85
N ARG A 210 0.41 -16.66 -24.15
CA ARG A 210 0.40 -15.31 -24.72
C ARG A 210 1.71 -14.58 -24.41
N CYS A 211 2.24 -13.88 -25.41
CA CYS A 211 3.47 -13.10 -25.31
C CYS A 211 3.20 -11.67 -25.76
N PRO A 212 3.76 -10.64 -25.11
CA PRO A 212 3.76 -9.29 -25.66
C PRO A 212 4.31 -9.26 -27.09
N ILE A 213 3.67 -8.49 -27.96
CA ILE A 213 4.16 -8.31 -29.34
C ILE A 213 5.50 -7.57 -29.33
N ASP A 214 5.65 -6.59 -28.44
CA ASP A 214 6.85 -5.79 -28.24
C ASP A 214 7.46 -6.10 -26.86
N MET A 215 8.41 -7.04 -26.84
CA MET A 215 9.08 -7.46 -25.62
C MET A 215 9.91 -6.35 -24.98
N HIS A 216 10.46 -5.43 -25.78
CA HIS A 216 11.22 -4.29 -25.25
C HIS A 216 10.31 -3.41 -24.38
N LYS A 217 9.16 -3.02 -24.93
CA LYS A 217 8.16 -2.25 -24.18
C LYS A 217 7.63 -3.02 -22.98
N ALA A 218 7.47 -4.33 -23.10
CA ALA A 218 7.05 -5.17 -21.97
C ALA A 218 8.04 -5.13 -20.81
N PHE A 219 9.34 -5.27 -21.06
CA PHE A 219 10.36 -5.19 -20.02
C PHE A 219 10.39 -3.81 -19.37
N TYR A 220 10.29 -2.75 -20.18
CA TYR A 220 10.23 -1.39 -19.67
C TYR A 220 8.99 -1.17 -18.80
N ALA A 221 7.83 -1.64 -19.25
CA ALA A 221 6.58 -1.53 -18.51
C ALA A 221 6.65 -2.25 -17.15
N VAL A 222 7.14 -3.49 -17.11
CA VAL A 222 7.28 -4.26 -15.86
C VAL A 222 8.28 -3.59 -14.91
N SER A 223 9.44 -3.19 -15.43
CA SER A 223 10.47 -2.50 -14.63
C SER A 223 9.94 -1.21 -14.01
N ASN A 224 9.32 -0.35 -14.83
CA ASN A 224 8.75 0.91 -14.37
C ASN A 224 7.56 0.70 -13.41
N THR A 225 6.76 -0.35 -13.62
CA THR A 225 5.68 -0.74 -12.70
C THR A 225 6.26 -1.06 -11.32
N TYR A 226 7.30 -1.91 -11.25
CA TYR A 226 7.93 -2.23 -9.97
C TYR A 226 8.60 -1.03 -9.32
N GLU A 227 9.22 -0.13 -10.10
CA GLU A 227 9.79 1.09 -9.57
C GLU A 227 8.73 2.01 -8.94
N LEU A 228 7.63 2.27 -9.66
CA LEU A 228 6.54 3.11 -9.16
C LEU A 228 5.84 2.48 -7.95
N LEU A 229 5.57 1.18 -8.01
CA LEU A 229 5.04 0.46 -6.85
C LEU A 229 6.01 0.48 -5.68
N ALA A 230 7.33 0.40 -5.90
CA ALA A 230 8.31 0.41 -4.82
C ALA A 230 8.35 1.76 -4.09
N ARG A 231 8.22 2.86 -4.85
CA ARG A 231 8.12 4.21 -4.27
C ARG A 231 6.90 4.38 -3.37
N PHE A 232 5.82 3.65 -3.66
CA PHE A 232 4.60 3.65 -2.87
C PHE A 232 4.67 2.66 -1.69
N CYS A 233 5.16 1.45 -1.93
CA CYS A 233 5.00 0.30 -1.04
C CYS A 233 6.18 0.10 -0.07
N ILE A 234 7.34 0.68 -0.33
CA ILE A 234 8.59 0.36 0.39
C ILE A 234 9.21 1.65 0.94
N GLU A 235 9.84 1.55 2.11
CA GLU A 235 10.63 2.65 2.65
C GLU A 235 11.69 3.13 1.65
N LYS A 236 11.90 4.45 1.58
CA LYS A 236 12.78 5.08 0.57
C LYS A 236 14.18 4.48 0.50
N GLU A 237 14.72 4.00 1.62
CA GLU A 237 16.06 3.39 1.66
C GLU A 237 16.07 1.99 1.04
N ALA A 238 15.08 1.16 1.36
CA ALA A 238 14.92 -0.17 0.76
C ALA A 238 14.48 -0.09 -0.71
N ALA A 239 13.75 0.96 -1.12
CA ALA A 239 13.42 1.18 -2.52
C ALA A 239 14.66 1.47 -3.39
N LYS A 240 15.73 2.05 -2.83
CA LYS A 240 16.97 2.32 -3.57
C LYS A 240 17.74 1.05 -3.93
N SER A 241 17.70 0.03 -3.09
CA SER A 241 18.31 -1.27 -3.39
C SER A 241 17.45 -2.10 -4.35
N LEU A 242 16.16 -1.76 -4.46
CA LEU A 242 15.25 -2.34 -5.43
C LEU A 242 15.40 -1.77 -6.83
N ILE A 243 16.20 -0.71 -7.02
CA ILE A 243 16.44 -0.13 -8.34
C ILE A 243 17.00 -1.24 -9.22
N VAL A 244 16.09 -1.90 -9.94
CA VAL A 244 16.32 -2.50 -11.23
C VAL A 244 17.08 -1.38 -11.93
N PRO A 245 18.38 -1.54 -12.23
CA PRO A 245 19.07 -0.52 -12.99
C PRO A 245 18.17 -0.19 -14.18
N SER A 246 18.25 1.00 -14.75
CA SER A 246 17.67 1.23 -16.09
C SER A 246 18.41 0.35 -17.10
N VAL A 247 18.25 -0.95 -16.95
CA VAL A 247 18.67 -1.96 -17.86
C VAL A 247 17.89 -1.58 -19.10
N TYR A 248 18.58 -1.46 -20.22
CA TYR A 248 17.97 -1.29 -21.53
C TYR A 248 17.72 0.15 -22.02
N HIS A 249 18.76 0.98 -21.97
CA HIS A 249 18.97 2.05 -22.97
C HIS A 249 20.06 1.70 -24.01
N GLY A 250 20.43 0.42 -24.12
CA GLY A 250 21.47 -0.03 -25.05
C GLY A 250 20.91 -0.55 -26.38
N LYS A 251 21.43 -0.04 -27.50
CA LYS A 251 21.13 -0.45 -28.90
C LYS A 251 21.19 -1.97 -29.16
N ASN A 252 21.84 -2.75 -28.30
CA ASN A 252 21.94 -4.20 -28.46
C ASN A 252 20.62 -4.93 -28.18
N LEU A 253 19.70 -4.37 -27.37
CA LEU A 253 18.44 -5.04 -27.05
C LEU A 253 17.51 -5.17 -28.26
N ASP A 254 17.51 -4.20 -29.18
CA ASP A 254 16.65 -4.24 -30.37
C ASP A 254 16.98 -5.44 -31.28
N ILE A 255 18.27 -5.76 -31.41
CA ILE A 255 18.74 -6.95 -32.15
C ILE A 255 18.24 -8.23 -31.47
N TYR A 256 18.26 -8.25 -30.13
CA TYR A 256 17.85 -9.40 -29.33
C TYR A 256 16.34 -9.61 -29.31
N VAL A 257 15.57 -8.54 -29.17
CA VAL A 257 14.11 -8.55 -29.25
C VAL A 257 13.67 -8.96 -30.65
N SER A 258 14.36 -8.50 -31.69
CA SER A 258 14.13 -8.99 -33.06
C SER A 258 14.35 -10.51 -33.18
N HIS A 259 15.36 -11.09 -32.54
CA HIS A 259 15.55 -12.54 -32.50
C HIS A 259 14.46 -13.29 -31.74
N ILE A 260 13.99 -12.75 -30.60
CA ILE A 260 12.88 -13.31 -29.84
C ILE A 260 11.60 -13.26 -30.69
N CYS A 261 11.27 -12.08 -31.24
CA CYS A 261 10.08 -11.87 -32.06
C CYS A 261 10.11 -12.70 -33.36
N SER A 262 11.28 -12.89 -33.98
CA SER A 262 11.42 -13.74 -35.18
C SER A 262 11.28 -15.22 -34.83
N GLY A 263 11.88 -15.70 -33.73
CA GLY A 263 11.65 -17.04 -33.20
C GLY A 263 10.18 -17.33 -32.92
N ILE A 264 9.45 -16.33 -32.41
CA ILE A 264 8.00 -16.43 -32.16
C ILE A 264 7.19 -16.37 -33.47
N ARG A 265 7.56 -15.50 -34.42
CA ARG A 265 6.83 -15.29 -35.70
C ARG A 265 6.92 -16.43 -36.70
N LEU A 266 7.94 -17.28 -36.65
CA LEU A 266 8.23 -18.30 -37.68
C LEU A 266 7.16 -19.41 -37.88
N ARG A 267 5.96 -19.31 -37.30
CA ARG A 267 4.83 -20.22 -37.60
C ARG A 267 3.45 -19.54 -37.73
N SER A 268 3.40 -18.22 -37.89
CA SER A 268 2.15 -17.56 -38.30
C SER A 268 2.00 -17.63 -39.82
N LYS A 269 1.20 -18.60 -40.30
CA LYS A 269 0.49 -18.59 -41.60
C LYS A 269 1.24 -18.87 -42.92
N GLU A 270 2.04 -19.94 -43.01
CA GLU A 270 2.34 -20.55 -44.35
C GLU A 270 1.94 -22.03 -44.46
N GLY A 271 1.16 -22.55 -43.51
CA GLY A 271 0.74 -23.97 -43.50
C GLY A 271 -0.75 -24.23 -43.75
N ILE A 272 -1.56 -23.20 -44.04
CA ILE A 272 -2.95 -23.37 -44.48
C ILE A 272 -3.03 -22.95 -45.94
N THR A 273 -2.26 -23.62 -46.80
CA THR A 273 -2.63 -23.71 -48.21
C THR A 273 -3.87 -24.60 -48.29
N SER A 274 -4.95 -23.98 -48.75
CA SER A 274 -6.18 -24.57 -49.25
C SER A 274 -6.07 -26.05 -49.64
N ARG A 275 -6.57 -26.95 -48.80
CA ARG A 275 -7.38 -28.07 -49.29
C ARG A 275 -8.81 -27.55 -49.43
N CYS A 276 -9.09 -26.93 -50.56
CA CYS A 276 -10.40 -26.85 -51.15
C CYS A 276 -10.20 -27.26 -52.60
N MET A 277 -10.73 -28.45 -52.93
CA MET A 277 -10.96 -29.07 -54.23
C MET A 277 -10.00 -28.75 -55.37
#